data_AF-A0A4V1NP05-F1
#
_entry.id   AF-A0A4V1NP05-F1
#
_cell.length_a   1.000
_cell.length_b   1.000
_cell.length_c   1.000
_cell.angle_alpha   90.00
_cell.angle_beta   90.00
_cell.angle_gamma   90.00
#
_symmetry.space_group_name_H-M   'P 1'
#
loop_
_entity.id
_entity.type
_entity.pdbx_description
1 polymer ?
#
loop_
_entity_poly.entity_id
_entity_poly.type
_entity_poly.pdbx_seq_one_letter_code
_entity_poly.pdbx_strand_id
1 'polypeptide(L)'
;MAAEPRTERTRTIVDEITDMLVSVVGDELLVVGEIGPATTFNDDLALESIEFVALAELLQERYGPSVDFLGFLAEKDIDQILAMSVGELAVYVDRVTTAGRACAS
;
A
#
# COMPACT_ATOMS: atom_id res chain seq x y z
N MET A 1 -3.01 -21.75 -18.77
CA MET A 1 -2.35 -20.51 -18.34
C MET A 1 -3.21 -19.90 -17.26
N ALA A 2 -3.13 -20.45 -16.04
CA ALA A 2 -3.75 -19.82 -14.88
C ALA A 2 -2.70 -18.84 -14.36
N ALA A 3 -2.98 -17.54 -14.44
CA ALA A 3 -2.21 -16.58 -13.66
C ALA A 3 -2.29 -17.05 -12.21
N GLU A 4 -1.15 -17.16 -11.54
CA GLU A 4 -1.12 -17.67 -10.18
C GLU A 4 -1.97 -16.75 -9.28
N PRO A 5 -2.85 -17.30 -8.42
CA PRO A 5 -3.88 -16.51 -7.68
C PRO A 5 -3.29 -15.42 -6.77
N ARG A 6 -1.99 -15.48 -6.48
CA ARG A 6 -1.28 -14.49 -5.69
C ARG A 6 -1.07 -13.17 -6.45
N THR A 7 -0.80 -13.23 -7.75
CA THR A 7 -0.56 -12.03 -8.56
C THR A 7 -1.84 -11.24 -8.79
N GLU A 8 -2.98 -11.93 -8.97
CA GLU A 8 -4.29 -11.28 -9.10
C GLU A 8 -4.69 -10.57 -7.81
N ARG A 9 -4.49 -11.21 -6.66
CA ARG A 9 -4.78 -10.61 -5.35
C ARG A 9 -3.92 -9.39 -5.06
N THR A 10 -2.61 -9.46 -5.30
CA THR A 10 -1.74 -8.29 -5.17
C THR A 10 -2.19 -7.16 -6.09
N ARG A 11 -2.60 -7.46 -7.32
CA ARG A 11 -3.11 -6.45 -8.25
C ARG A 11 -4.41 -5.80 -7.75
N THR A 12 -5.33 -6.57 -7.18
CA THR A 12 -6.52 -6.02 -6.51
C THR A 12 -6.14 -5.13 -5.34
N ILE A 13 -5.16 -5.52 -4.52
CA ILE A 13 -4.70 -4.69 -3.39
C ILE A 13 -4.06 -3.39 -3.89
N VAL A 14 -3.29 -3.41 -4.99
CA VAL A 14 -2.75 -2.18 -5.61
C VAL A 14 -3.88 -1.25 -6.03
N ASP A 15 -4.94 -1.78 -6.66
CA ASP A 15 -6.11 -1.00 -7.08
C ASP A 15 -6.82 -0.36 -5.88
N GLU A 16 -7.03 -1.13 -4.80
CA GLU A 16 -7.61 -0.63 -3.55
C GLU A 16 -6.73 0.43 -2.86
N ILE A 17 -5.41 0.23 -2.81
CA ILE A 17 -4.47 1.25 -2.29
C ILE A 17 -4.52 2.50 -3.15
N THR A 18 -4.64 2.36 -4.46
CA THR A 18 -4.75 3.50 -5.38
C THR A 18 -6.00 4.31 -5.10
N ASP A 19 -7.15 3.66 -4.87
CA ASP A 19 -8.39 4.34 -4.47
C ASP A 19 -8.24 5.06 -3.11
N MET A 20 -7.57 4.42 -2.13
CA MET A 20 -7.26 5.06 -0.85
C MET A 20 -6.37 6.30 -1.03
N LEU A 21 -5.36 6.23 -1.90
CA LEU A 21 -4.49 7.37 -2.22
C LEU A 21 -5.29 8.52 -2.85
N VAL A 22 -6.22 8.22 -3.76
CA VAL A 22 -7.15 9.23 -4.32
C VAL A 22 -7.99 9.87 -3.21
N SER A 23 -8.44 9.10 -2.23
CA SER A 23 -9.21 9.64 -1.11
C SER A 23 -8.38 10.50 -0.14
N VAL A 24 -7.08 10.22 0.00
CA VAL A 24 -6.17 10.90 0.95
C VAL A 24 -5.57 12.16 0.32
N VAL A 25 -5.03 12.04 -0.89
CA VAL A 25 -4.32 13.10 -1.62
C VAL A 25 -5.28 13.97 -2.44
N GLY A 26 -6.42 13.41 -2.89
CA GLY A 26 -7.43 14.15 -3.64
C GLY A 26 -6.96 14.59 -5.03
N ASP A 27 -7.31 15.83 -5.40
CA ASP A 27 -7.02 16.42 -6.72
C ASP A 27 -5.52 16.50 -7.04
N GLU A 28 -4.64 16.55 -6.04
CA GLU A 28 -3.18 16.58 -6.25
C GLU A 28 -2.66 15.31 -6.95
N LEU A 29 -3.35 14.19 -6.73
CA LEU A 29 -3.01 12.90 -7.36
C LEU A 29 -3.28 12.89 -8.87
N LEU A 30 -4.22 13.72 -9.36
CA LEU A 30 -4.55 13.81 -10.78
C LEU A 30 -3.39 14.33 -11.63
N VAL A 31 -2.44 15.03 -11.00
CA VAL A 31 -1.27 15.61 -11.67
C VAL A 31 -0.17 14.56 -11.88
N VAL A 32 -0.15 13.50 -11.07
CA VAL A 32 0.88 12.46 -11.10
C VAL A 32 0.67 11.46 -12.25
N GLY A 33 -0.58 11.25 -12.65
CA GLY A 33 -0.93 10.40 -13.80
C GLY A 33 -1.41 9.01 -13.39
N GLU A 34 -1.03 7.98 -14.16
CA GLU A 34 -1.46 6.60 -13.91
C GLU A 34 -0.66 5.98 -12.76
N ILE A 35 -1.34 5.68 -11.65
CA ILE A 35 -0.73 4.99 -10.51
C ILE A 35 -0.69 3.49 -10.80
N GLY A 36 0.51 2.93 -10.73
CA GLY A 36 0.76 1.52 -10.92
C GLY A 36 1.54 0.89 -9.77
N PRO A 37 1.80 -0.42 -9.82
CA PRO A 37 2.60 -1.11 -8.81
C PRO A 37 4.05 -0.60 -8.72
N ALA A 38 4.55 0.09 -9.75
CA ALA A 38 5.88 0.68 -9.78
C ALA A 38 5.92 2.15 -9.31
N THR A 39 4.76 2.78 -9.13
CA THR A 39 4.63 4.15 -8.60
C THR A 39 5.20 4.21 -7.20
N THR A 40 6.06 5.21 -6.94
CA THR A 40 6.73 5.40 -5.65
C THR A 40 5.99 6.42 -4.79
N PHE A 41 5.97 6.19 -3.48
CA PHE A 41 5.28 7.11 -2.56
C PHE A 41 5.96 8.47 -2.44
N ASN A 42 7.29 8.53 -2.60
CA ASN A 42 8.04 9.76 -2.43
C ASN A 42 8.36 10.50 -3.73
N ASP A 43 8.86 9.80 -4.76
CA ASP A 43 9.32 10.47 -5.99
C ASP A 43 8.16 10.79 -6.93
N ASP A 44 7.21 9.86 -7.07
CA ASP A 44 6.05 10.00 -7.96
C ASP A 44 4.90 10.72 -7.23
N LEU A 45 4.46 10.17 -6.09
CA LEU A 45 3.31 10.71 -5.35
C LEU A 45 3.65 11.87 -4.41
N ALA A 46 4.93 12.06 -4.08
CA ALA A 46 5.39 13.09 -3.15
C ALA A 46 4.57 13.17 -1.84
N LEU A 47 4.17 12.02 -1.29
CA LEU A 47 3.34 11.98 -0.09
C LEU A 47 4.02 12.68 1.10
N GLU A 48 3.28 13.56 1.76
CA GLU A 48 3.65 14.15 3.02
C GLU A 48 3.39 13.18 4.18
N SER A 49 4.04 13.46 5.31
CA SER A 49 3.95 12.64 6.52
C SER A 49 2.51 12.50 7.06
N ILE A 50 1.63 13.46 6.79
CA ILE A 50 0.22 13.40 7.20
C ILE A 50 -0.59 12.43 6.34
N GLU A 51 -0.30 12.36 5.04
CA GLU A 51 -0.96 11.42 4.12
C GLU A 51 -0.51 9.98 4.41
N PHE A 52 0.73 9.77 4.83
CA PHE A 52 1.18 8.46 5.34
C PHE A 52 0.34 7.99 6.53
N VAL A 53 0.02 8.89 7.47
CA VAL A 53 -0.82 8.55 8.63
C VAL A 53 -2.25 8.26 8.18
N ALA A 54 -2.84 9.10 7.33
CA ALA A 54 -4.19 8.88 6.82
C ALA A 54 -4.30 7.57 6.01
N LEU A 55 -3.31 7.27 5.16
CA LEU A 55 -3.25 6.00 4.43
C LEU A 55 -3.13 4.81 5.38
N ALA A 56 -2.32 4.92 6.45
CA ALA A 56 -2.19 3.87 7.46
C ALA A 56 -3.54 3.58 8.14
N GLU A 57 -4.32 4.61 8.45
CA GLU A 57 -5.65 4.46 9.04
C GLU A 57 -6.61 3.72 8.08
N LEU A 58 -6.68 4.16 6.82
CA LEU A 58 -7.54 3.51 5.80
C LEU A 58 -7.17 2.04 5.57
N LEU A 59 -5.87 1.72 5.55
CA LEU A 59 -5.38 0.34 5.43
C LEU A 59 -5.85 -0.53 6.59
N GLN A 60 -5.78 -0.01 7.83
CA GLN A 60 -6.25 -0.72 9.01
C GLN A 60 -7.77 -0.88 9.02
N GLU A 61 -8.52 0.12 8.56
CA GLU A 61 -9.98 0.03 8.43
C GLU A 61 -10.40 -1.02 7.40
N ARG A 62 -9.69 -1.11 6.27
CA ARG A 62 -10.01 -2.05 5.18
C ARG A 62 -9.53 -3.48 5.44
N TYR A 63 -8.29 -3.65 5.89
CA TYR A 63 -7.64 -4.96 6.02
C TYR A 63 -7.53 -5.45 7.46
N GLY A 64 -7.87 -4.60 8.43
CA GLY A 64 -7.83 -4.89 9.85
C GLY A 64 -6.55 -4.42 10.53
N PRO A 65 -6.53 -4.46 11.87
CA PRO A 65 -5.44 -3.91 12.69
C PRO A 65 -4.12 -4.70 12.57
N SER A 66 -4.11 -5.84 11.86
CA SER A 66 -2.88 -6.58 11.60
C SER A 66 -1.96 -5.85 10.62
N VAL A 67 -2.50 -4.97 9.77
CA VAL A 67 -1.74 -4.19 8.78
C VAL A 67 -1.19 -2.94 9.45
N ASP A 68 -0.02 -3.06 10.07
CA ASP A 68 0.67 -1.95 10.72
C ASP A 68 1.65 -1.26 9.77
N PHE A 69 1.11 -0.35 8.95
CA PHE A 69 1.91 0.36 7.95
C PHE A 69 2.99 1.24 8.59
N LEU A 70 2.70 1.91 9.70
CA LEU A 70 3.68 2.75 10.39
C LEU A 70 4.80 1.91 11.01
N GLY A 71 4.48 0.75 11.58
CA GLY A 71 5.49 -0.21 12.02
C GLY A 71 6.35 -0.72 10.87
N PHE A 72 5.74 -1.03 9.73
CA PHE A 72 6.46 -1.46 8.52
C PHE A 72 7.44 -0.39 8.00
N LEU A 73 7.07 0.89 8.08
CA LEU A 73 7.98 1.99 7.75
C LEU A 73 9.10 2.13 8.78
N ALA A 74 8.80 1.94 10.07
CA ALA A 74 9.79 2.07 11.14
C ALA A 74 10.91 1.00 11.08
N GLU A 75 10.64 -0.15 10.47
CA GLU A 75 11.66 -1.19 10.24
C GLU A 75 12.57 -0.92 9.03
N LYS A 76 12.30 0.13 8.25
CA LYS A 76 13.02 0.47 7.02
C LYS A 76 14.00 1.61 7.19
N ASP A 77 15.07 1.55 6.41
CA ASP A 77 15.99 2.67 6.23
C ASP A 77 15.35 3.79 5.40
N ILE A 78 15.83 5.03 5.56
CA ILE A 78 15.33 6.19 4.81
C ILE A 78 15.38 5.95 3.29
N ASP A 79 16.49 5.40 2.76
CA ASP A 79 16.58 5.06 1.34
C ASP A 79 15.49 4.08 0.88
N GLN A 80 15.10 3.13 1.74
CA GLN A 80 14.05 2.16 1.45
C GLN A 80 12.65 2.77 1.50
N ILE A 81 12.41 3.71 2.43
CA ILE A 81 11.14 4.44 2.51
C ILE A 81 10.98 5.31 1.26
N LEU A 82 12.03 6.04 0.85
CA LEU A 82 12.01 6.89 -0.34
C LEU A 82 11.81 6.08 -1.62
N ALA A 83 12.40 4.87 -1.70
CA ALA A 83 12.23 3.97 -2.84
C ALA A 83 10.96 3.11 -2.77
N MET A 84 10.12 3.26 -1.74
CA MET A 84 8.96 2.41 -1.55
C MET A 84 7.91 2.65 -2.65
N SER A 85 7.40 1.55 -3.20
CA SER A 85 6.37 1.56 -4.23
C SER A 85 5.04 1.00 -3.73
N VAL A 86 3.95 1.38 -4.42
CA VAL A 86 2.60 0.88 -4.16
C VAL A 86 2.54 -0.65 -4.23
N GLY A 87 3.28 -1.25 -5.17
CA GLY A 87 3.37 -2.71 -5.31
C GLY A 87 4.03 -3.38 -4.11
N GLU A 88 5.06 -2.76 -3.51
CA GLU A 88 5.70 -3.28 -2.30
C GLU A 88 4.72 -3.30 -1.12
N LEU A 89 3.98 -2.21 -0.94
CA LEU A 89 2.95 -2.13 0.10
C LEU A 89 1.86 -3.18 -0.12
N ALA A 90 1.41 -3.37 -1.36
CA ALA A 90 0.40 -4.38 -1.68
C ALA A 90 0.88 -5.81 -1.35
N VAL A 91 2.16 -6.10 -1.58
CA VAL A 91 2.76 -7.39 -1.20
C VAL A 91 2.82 -7.54 0.32
N TYR A 92 3.14 -6.48 1.07
CA TYR A 92 3.11 -6.50 2.53
C TYR A 92 1.71 -6.81 3.05
N VAL A 93 0.69 -6.09 2.57
CA VAL A 93 -0.72 -6.29 2.95
C VAL A 93 -1.18 -7.71 2.62
N ASP A 94 -0.85 -8.24 1.43
CA ASP A 94 -1.20 -9.61 1.06
C ASP A 94 -0.61 -10.65 2.03
N ARG A 95 0.67 -10.49 2.38
CA ARG A 95 1.38 -11.38 3.31
C ARG A 95 0.74 -11.36 4.69
N VAL A 96 0.52 -10.18 5.25
CA VAL A 96 -0.04 -10.01 6.61
C VAL A 96 -1.47 -10.55 6.67
N THR A 97 -2.31 -10.22 5.69
CA THR A 97 -3.71 -10.67 5.67
C THR A 97 -3.85 -12.18 5.42
N THR A 98 -2.92 -12.78 4.67
CA THR A 98 -2.88 -14.23 4.47
C THR A 98 -2.38 -14.96 5.72
N ALA A 99 -1.35 -14.43 6.39
CA ALA A 99 -0.83 -15.00 7.64
C ALA A 99 -1.86 -14.95 8.77
N GLY A 100 -2.60 -13.84 8.91
CA GLY A 100 -3.68 -13.69 9.89
C GLY A 100 -4.81 -14.70 9.67
N ARG A 101 -5.15 -15.01 8.42
CA ARG A 101 -6.16 -16.04 8.10
C ARG A 101 -5.70 -17.46 8.45
N ALA A 102 -4.41 -17.77 8.31
CA ALA A 102 -3.88 -19.10 8.60
C ALA A 102 -3.78 -19.40 10.11
N CYS A 103 -3.71 -18.39 10.97
CA CYS A 103 -3.71 -18.55 12.43
C CYS A 103 -5.12 -18.60 13.03
N ALA A 104 -6.12 -18.11 12.29
CA ALA A 104 -7.53 -18.09 12.69
C ALA A 104 -8.30 -19.38 12.34
N SER A 105 -7.62 -20.40 11.83
CA SER A 105 -8.16 -21.71 11.40
C SER A 105 -7.46 -22.85 12.12
#